data_AF-A0A380EFE5-F1
#
_entry.id   AF-A0A380EFE5-F1
#
_cell.length_a   1.000
_cell.length_b   1.000
_cell.length_c   1.000
_cell.angle_alpha   90.00
_cell.angle_beta   90.00
_cell.angle_gamma   90.00
#
_symmetry.space_group_name_H-M   'P 1'
#
loop_
_entity.id
_entity.type
_entity.pdbx_description
1 polymer ?
#
loop_
_entity_poly.entity_id
_entity_poly.type
_entity_poly.pdbx_seq_one_letter_code
_entity_poly.pdbx_strand_id
1 'polypeptide(L)' 'MQQGESVAKNIKRILNGESTEEFEYVDRGTVCSLGSHDGVGMVFGKPIAGKKAAFMKKVIDTRAVFKIGGIGLAFKKGKF' A
#
# COMPACT_ATOMS: atom_id res chain seq x y z
N MET A 1 -6.94 -1.07 0.54
CA MET A 1 -6.35 -1.63 1.79
C MET A 1 -6.79 -0.86 3.05
N GLN A 2 -6.72 0.48 3.07
CA GLN A 2 -6.95 1.28 4.30
C GLN A 2 -8.34 1.08 4.95
N GLN A 3 -9.41 1.07 4.14
CA GLN A 3 -10.76 0.84 4.67
C GLN A 3 -10.91 -0.53 5.35
N GLY A 4 -10.28 -1.58 4.80
CA GLY A 4 -10.31 -2.91 5.42
C GLY A 4 -9.65 -2.92 6.80
N GLU A 5 -8.52 -2.23 6.96
CA GLU A 5 -7.84 -2.06 8.26
C GLU A 5 -8.72 -1.27 9.25
N SER A 6 -9.35 -0.19 8.79
CA SER A 6 -10.26 0.64 9.60
C SER A 6 -11.49 -0.13 10.06
N VAL A 7 -12.15 -0.85 9.16
CA VAL A 7 -13.35 -1.64 9.47
C VAL A 7 -13.02 -2.76 10.45
N ALA A 8 -11.93 -3.49 10.24
CA ALA A 8 -11.51 -4.55 11.16
C ALA A 8 -11.24 -3.99 12.57
N LYS A 9 -10.59 -2.83 12.68
CA LYS A 9 -10.36 -2.13 13.96
C LYS A 9 -11.67 -1.72 14.63
N ASN A 10 -12.60 -1.17 13.88
CA ASN A 10 -13.91 -0.75 14.41
C ASN A 10 -14.79 -1.93 14.82
N ILE A 11 -14.77 -3.05 14.10
CA ILE A 11 -15.46 -4.28 14.51
C ILE A 11 -14.92 -4.75 15.86
N LYS A 12 -13.60 -4.80 16.02
CA LYS A 12 -12.98 -5.17 17.31
C LYS A 12 -13.41 -4.24 18.44
N ARG A 13 -13.45 -2.91 18.21
CA ARG A 13 -13.90 -1.91 19.19
C ARG A 13 -15.35 -2.14 19.60
N ILE A 14 -16.24 -2.37 18.63
CA ILE A 14 -17.66 -2.68 18.88
C ILE A 14 -17.80 -3.93 19.77
N LEU A 15 -17.04 -4.99 19.49
CA LEU A 15 -17.05 -6.22 20.30
C LEU A 15 -16.57 -6.00 21.73
N ASN A 16 -15.75 -4.97 21.97
CA ASN A 16 -15.26 -4.59 23.29
C ASN A 16 -16.12 -3.53 23.99
N GLY A 17 -17.20 -3.04 23.36
CA GLY A 17 -17.99 -1.92 23.89
C GLY A 17 -17.27 -0.57 23.84
N GLU A 18 -16.22 -0.44 23.02
CA GLU A 18 -15.47 0.80 22.81
C GLU A 18 -16.08 1.64 21.66
N SER A 19 -15.84 2.95 21.68
CA SER A 19 -16.25 3.84 20.57
C SER A 19 -15.46 3.54 19.30
N THR A 20 -16.13 3.66 18.14
CA THR A 20 -15.51 3.52 16.83
C THR A 20 -14.75 4.78 16.43
N GLU A 21 -13.76 4.62 15.55
CA GLU A 21 -13.03 5.73 14.95
C GLU A 21 -13.55 6.02 13.53
N GLU A 22 -13.56 7.29 13.14
CA GLU A 22 -13.88 7.69 11.76
C GLU A 22 -12.73 7.34 10.82
N PHE A 23 -13.06 6.98 9.58
CA PHE A 23 -12.07 6.65 8.57
C PHE A 23 -11.47 7.91 7.96
N GLU A 24 -10.15 8.08 8.10
CA GLU A 24 -9.39 9.12 7.41
C GLU A 24 -8.56 8.48 6.28
N TYR A 25 -8.73 8.98 5.05
CA TYR A 25 -7.96 8.52 3.90
C TYR A 25 -6.58 9.15 3.85
N VAL A 26 -5.52 8.33 3.90
CA VAL A 26 -4.15 8.79 3.71
C VAL A 26 -3.69 8.55 2.28
N ASP A 27 -3.66 9.59 1.46
CA ASP A 27 -3.04 9.51 0.14
C ASP A 27 -1.51 9.44 0.26
N ARG A 28 -0.92 8.34 -0.24
CA ARG A 28 0.55 8.15 -0.30
C ARG A 28 1.11 8.38 -1.70
N GLY A 29 0.24 8.67 -2.66
CA GLY A 29 0.55 8.78 -4.07
C GLY A 29 0.37 7.48 -4.84
N THR A 30 0.51 7.59 -6.17
CA THR A 30 0.29 6.52 -7.13
C THR A 30 1.41 6.52 -8.17
N VAL A 31 1.79 5.32 -8.62
CA VAL A 31 2.82 5.12 -9.64
C VAL A 31 2.25 4.28 -10.79
N CYS A 32 2.45 4.77 -12.01
CA CYS A 32 2.14 4.09 -13.26
C CYS A 32 3.44 3.59 -13.91
N SER A 33 3.51 2.30 -14.25
CA SER A 33 4.63 1.72 -14.99
C SER A 33 4.47 1.94 -16.49
N LEU A 34 5.56 2.31 -17.17
CA LEU A 34 5.67 2.43 -18.62
C LEU A 34 6.59 1.31 -19.14
N GLY A 35 6.17 0.07 -18.91
CA GLY A 35 7.01 -1.13 -19.12
C GLY A 35 7.82 -1.52 -17.88
N SER A 36 8.75 -2.47 -18.05
CA SER A 36 9.46 -3.09 -16.92
C SER A 36 10.52 -2.19 -16.27
N HIS A 37 10.99 -1.15 -16.97
CA HIS A 37 12.15 -0.34 -16.57
C HIS A 37 11.86 1.16 -16.50
N ASP A 38 10.63 1.58 -16.77
CA ASP A 38 10.24 2.98 -16.79
C ASP A 38 8.86 3.18 -16.13
N GLY A 39 8.56 4.41 -15.74
CA GLY A 39 7.32 4.76 -15.08
C GLY A 39 7.25 6.24 -14.70
N VAL A 40 6.08 6.67 -14.27
CA VAL A 40 5.79 8.02 -13.77
C VAL A 40 4.85 7.93 -12.58
N GLY A 41 4.90 8.90 -11.68
CA GLY A 41 3.98 8.93 -10.56
C GLY A 41 4.18 10.10 -9.62
N MET A 42 3.28 10.18 -8.65
CA MET A 42 3.36 11.10 -7.52
C MET A 42 3.52 10.24 -6.27
N VAL A 43 4.49 10.55 -5.41
CA VAL A 43 4.73 9.82 -4.16
C VAL A 43 4.95 10.83 -3.05
N PHE A 44 4.09 10.79 -2.03
CA PHE A 44 4.07 11.78 -0.94
C PHE A 44 4.12 13.23 -1.46
N GLY A 45 3.33 13.53 -2.50
CA GLY A 45 3.27 14.85 -3.12
C GLY A 45 4.45 15.22 -4.03
N LYS A 46 5.42 14.32 -4.24
CA LYS A 46 6.58 14.57 -5.10
C LYS A 46 6.49 13.79 -6.42
N PRO A 47 6.72 14.43 -7.58
CA PRO A 47 6.76 13.71 -8.85
C PRO A 47 8.00 12.83 -8.92
N ILE A 48 7.83 11.62 -9.44
CA ILE A 48 8.90 10.68 -9.74
C ILE A 48 8.71 10.12 -11.16
N ALA A 49 9.82 9.85 -11.83
CA ALA A 49 9.83 9.31 -13.19
C ALA A 49 11.01 8.35 -13.41
N GLY A 50 11.04 7.68 -14.56
CA GLY A 50 12.15 6.83 -14.95
C GLY A 50 12.20 5.52 -14.17
N LYS A 51 13.42 4.97 -14.11
CA LYS A 51 13.76 3.78 -13.31
C LYS A 51 13.38 3.92 -11.83
N LYS A 52 13.42 5.13 -11.27
CA LYS A 52 13.04 5.39 -9.87
C LYS A 52 11.55 5.12 -9.64
N ALA A 53 10.70 5.52 -10.59
CA ALA A 53 9.26 5.21 -10.55
C ALA A 53 9.00 3.71 -10.74
N ALA A 54 9.66 3.07 -11.72
CA ALA A 54 9.54 1.63 -11.93
C ALA A 54 9.92 0.83 -10.67
N PHE A 55 11.02 1.20 -10.00
CA PHE A 55 11.42 0.59 -8.73
C PHE A 55 10.39 0.83 -7.62
N MET A 56 9.88 2.05 -7.49
CA MET A 56 8.85 2.37 -6.50
C MET A 56 7.58 1.55 -6.70
N LYS A 57 7.15 1.32 -7.95
CA LYS A 57 6.00 0.46 -8.24
C LYS A 57 6.19 -0.97 -7.69
N LYS A 58 7.40 -1.52 -7.83
CA LYS A 58 7.75 -2.85 -7.28
C LYS A 58 7.67 -2.86 -5.75
N VAL A 59 8.19 -1.83 -5.10
CA VAL A 59 8.12 -1.68 -3.63
C VAL A 59 6.66 -1.62 -3.13
N ILE A 60 5.82 -0.84 -3.80
CA ILE A 60 4.38 -0.71 -3.45
C ILE A 60 3.68 -2.07 -3.57
N ASP A 61 3.90 -2.79 -4.68
CA ASP A 61 3.31 -4.11 -4.90
C ASP A 61 3.78 -5.12 -3.84
N THR A 62 5.08 -5.16 -3.55
CA THR A 62 5.66 -6.05 -2.53
C THR A 62 5.12 -5.74 -1.13
N ARG A 63 4.96 -4.47 -0.78
CA ARG A 63 4.34 -4.05 0.49
C ARG A 63 2.88 -4.52 0.60
N ALA A 64 2.12 -4.48 -0.49
CA ALA A 64 0.74 -4.96 -0.49
C ALA A 64 0.68 -6.47 -0.22
N VAL A 65 1.55 -7.26 -0.87
CA VAL A 65 1.68 -8.70 -0.64
C VAL A 65 2.11 -9.00 0.80
N PHE A 66 3.09 -8.26 1.32
CA PHE A 66 3.55 -8.37 2.71
C PHE A 66 2.43 -8.13 3.72
N LYS A 67 1.61 -7.09 3.51
CA LYS A 67 0.48 -6.78 4.40
C LYS A 67 -0.56 -7.89 4.48
N ILE A 68 -0.71 -8.70 3.42
CA ILE A 68 -1.70 -9.77 3.37
C ILE A 68 -1.15 -11.07 3.96
N GLY A 69 0.09 -11.46 3.61
CA GLY A 69 0.63 -12.79 3.94
C GLY A 69 1.96 -12.80 4.67
N GLY A 70 2.41 -11.66 5.19
CA GLY A 70 3.66 -11.53 5.94
C GLY A 70 4.92 -11.78 5.10
N ILE A 71 6.03 -12.05 5.81
CA ILE A 71 7.37 -12.19 5.20
C ILE A 71 7.42 -13.37 4.22
N GLY A 72 6.82 -14.52 4.56
CA GLY A 72 6.86 -15.71 3.73
C GLY A 72 6.22 -15.51 2.35
N LEU A 73 5.08 -14.81 2.30
CA LEU A 73 4.42 -14.49 1.03
C LEU A 73 5.16 -13.40 0.26
N ALA A 74 5.67 -12.38 0.95
CA ALA A 74 6.46 -11.32 0.35
C ALA A 74 7.75 -11.85 -0.30
N PHE A 75 8.40 -12.84 0.31
CA PHE A 75 9.59 -13.46 -0.28
C PHE A 75 9.25 -14.28 -1.53
N LYS A 76 8.13 -15.01 -1.53
CA LYS A 76 7.71 -15.87 -2.66
C LYS A 76 7.12 -15.10 -3.84
N LYS A 77 6.44 -13.97 -3.59
CA LYS A 77 5.62 -13.26 -4.59
C LYS A 77 5.92 -11.76 -4.66
N GLY A 78 6.91 -11.27 -3.92
CA GLY A 78 7.41 -9.91 -4.03
C GLY A 78 7.95 -9.63 -5.42
N LYS A 79 7.77 -8.39 -5.88
CA LYS A 79 8.38 -7.88 -7.11
C LYS A 79 9.66 -7.17 -6.73
N PHE A 80 10.78 -7.63 -7.29
CA PHE A 80 12.12 -7.07 -7.13
C PHE A 80 12.69 -6.69 -8.49
#